data_AF-A0A453PT56-F1
#
_entry.id   AF-A0A453PT56-F1
#
_cell.length_a   1.000
_cell.length_b   1.000
_cell.length_c   1.000
_cell.angle_alpha   90.00
_cell.angle_beta   90.00
_cell.angle_gamma   90.00
#
_symmetry.space_group_name_H-M   'P 1'
#
loop_
_entity.id
_entity.type
_entity.pdbx_description
1 polymer ?
#
loop_
_entity_poly.entity_id
_entity_poly.type
_entity_poly.pdbx_seq_one_letter_code
_entity_poly.pdbx_strand_id
1 'polypeptide(L)'
;MIISCFSLAGIISCIFKGPPQIKVEHHSELDLDKNWHLDEVFILMGIFLYVASLGSSSFVEEEQYIWHFLTSTLYLIFLIKTVQSILKESNSTLVHRSETKTFHKNNSSYLASYKLIPGQQDGCKLYTVLIVLVAGRILRAWYQGGINWVHFPDISKILNQSDSSIVKSLQTISVLAVVVLYSVSLMLLRTRRILIIGLWLSHLSCGLLVMLHIWKSQVDTSVPINNHSTTSIAQIFYVIASISVTCTFLLSPWIFPTHSKEAEPTSSSGSNPEKAHGLNHSVFLTGVTYTMFWCLLQLLLQQPINAVPVLLILLQIISSVIYFSLEKSLHRQWVQVVAMQFLGMTGHFGLGNTNSLASIDVAGAFIGISSYSTVLSGVLMFIITYGSPLLLYLGMVVHMSVKDSNDISTPQQWSSVLSRMIALPCLLPLLVNSIALTSYTIVLLLMRNHLFVWSVFSPKYLYVCAATVCTYAGVLVIAMTGAYTCAVLSFRTRNYRDKSVDQIDG
;
A
#
# COMPACT_ATOMS: atom_id res chain seq x y z
N MET A 1 22.44 8.36 -7.17
CA MET A 1 23.35 8.93 -6.17
C MET A 1 23.26 10.44 -6.09
N ILE A 2 23.65 11.21 -7.13
CA ILE A 2 23.56 12.69 -7.07
C ILE A 2 22.12 13.18 -6.83
N ILE A 3 21.14 12.61 -7.55
CA ILE A 3 19.71 12.92 -7.39
C ILE A 3 19.18 12.51 -6.02
N SER A 4 19.61 11.36 -5.48
CA SER A 4 19.20 10.88 -4.14
C SER A 4 19.80 11.72 -3.02
N CYS A 5 21.03 12.19 -3.19
CA CYS A 5 21.68 13.13 -2.26
C CYS A 5 21.03 14.52 -2.31
N PHE A 6 20.63 15.01 -3.50
CA PHE A 6 19.88 16.26 -3.62
C PHE A 6 18.46 16.14 -3.07
N SER A 7 17.79 15.00 -3.23
CA SER A 7 16.51 14.76 -2.56
C SER A 7 16.70 14.71 -1.05
N LEU A 8 17.70 13.99 -0.53
CA LEU A 8 18.00 13.95 0.90
C LEU A 8 18.30 15.34 1.48
N ALA A 9 19.11 16.15 0.78
CA ALA A 9 19.43 17.52 1.16
C ALA A 9 18.19 18.44 1.10
N GLY A 10 17.33 18.29 0.09
CA GLY A 10 16.06 19.01 -0.02
C GLY A 10 15.08 18.64 1.09
N ILE A 11 15.06 17.37 1.48
CA ILE A 11 14.24 16.83 2.57
C ILE A 11 14.72 17.37 3.93
N ILE A 12 16.03 17.35 4.18
CA ILE A 12 16.65 17.95 5.36
C ILE A 12 16.35 19.46 5.39
N SER A 13 16.48 20.16 4.27
CA SER A 13 16.16 21.59 4.16
C SER A 13 14.68 21.89 4.43
N CYS A 14 13.75 21.02 4.00
CA CYS A 14 12.32 21.13 4.30
C CYS A 14 11.98 20.81 5.76
N ILE A 15 12.72 19.92 6.42
CA ILE A 15 12.55 19.61 7.85
C ILE A 15 13.11 20.74 8.73
N PHE A 16 14.23 21.35 8.34
CA PHE A 16 14.87 22.46 9.07
C PHE A 16 14.22 23.82 8.78
N LYS A 17 13.52 23.99 7.66
CA LYS A 17 12.59 25.12 7.44
C LYS A 17 11.25 24.79 8.09
N GLY A 18 11.18 24.93 9.41
CA GLY A 18 9.90 24.95 10.12
C GLY A 18 8.96 26.04 9.57
N PRO A 19 7.63 25.89 9.73
CA PRO A 19 6.67 26.90 9.30
C PRO A 19 6.96 28.26 9.96
N PRO A 20 6.64 29.40 9.31
CA PRO A 20 6.83 30.71 9.90
C PRO A 20 6.00 30.82 11.19
N GLN A 21 6.67 31.28 12.25
CA GLN A 21 6.14 31.50 13.59
C GLN A 21 4.79 32.23 13.55
N ILE A 22 3.73 31.57 14.00
CA ILE A 22 2.53 32.24 14.48
C ILE A 22 2.76 32.50 15.97
N LYS A 23 2.71 33.79 16.35
CA LYS A 23 2.95 34.28 17.70
C LYS A 23 2.05 33.58 18.73
N VAL A 24 2.67 33.29 19.87
CA VAL A 24 2.14 32.68 21.09
C VAL A 24 1.30 33.68 21.89
N GLU A 25 0.16 33.22 22.40
CA GLU A 25 -0.51 33.55 23.68
C GLU A 25 -1.66 32.53 23.78
N HIS A 26 -1.76 31.59 24.73
CA HIS A 26 -1.65 31.66 26.17
C HIS A 26 -1.16 30.32 26.77
N HIS A 27 -0.49 30.43 27.92
CA HIS A 27 0.02 29.36 28.78
C HIS A 27 -1.04 28.39 29.31
N SER A 28 -0.77 27.08 29.23
CA SER A 28 -0.70 26.18 30.39
C SER A 28 -0.22 24.77 29.99
N GLU A 29 0.81 24.29 30.68
CA GLU A 29 1.27 22.89 30.79
C GLU A 29 1.84 22.23 29.53
N LEU A 30 3.12 22.56 29.31
CA LEU A 30 4.04 21.82 28.46
C LEU A 30 4.51 20.57 29.22
N ASP A 31 3.66 19.54 29.29
CA ASP A 31 4.06 18.25 29.82
C ASP A 31 4.88 17.52 28.74
N LEU A 32 6.17 17.42 29.00
CA LEU A 32 7.19 16.86 28.14
C LEU A 32 7.13 15.33 28.22
N ASP A 33 6.05 14.71 27.74
CA ASP A 33 5.90 13.25 27.76
C ASP A 33 6.71 12.61 26.62
N LYS A 34 8.03 12.66 26.77
CA LYS A 34 9.05 12.19 25.81
C LYS A 34 9.29 10.68 25.95
N ASN A 35 8.23 9.89 26.10
CA ASN A 35 8.33 8.44 26.15
C ASN A 35 8.34 7.88 24.72
N TRP A 36 9.50 7.40 24.28
CA TRP A 36 9.63 6.73 22.99
C TRP A 36 8.78 5.46 22.97
N HIS A 37 7.90 5.32 21.99
CA HIS A 37 7.11 4.10 21.86
C HIS A 37 7.99 2.94 21.35
N LEU A 38 7.72 1.72 21.84
CA LEU A 38 8.54 0.53 21.56
C LEU A 38 8.66 0.18 20.06
N ASP A 39 7.61 0.41 19.29
CA ASP A 39 7.58 0.26 17.82
C ASP A 39 8.51 1.27 17.11
N GLU A 40 8.61 2.50 17.61
CA GLU A 40 9.50 3.52 17.06
C GLU A 40 10.97 3.13 17.23
N VAL A 41 11.33 2.70 18.45
CA VAL A 41 12.68 2.23 18.78
C VAL A 41 13.02 0.99 17.95
N PHE A 42 12.08 0.05 17.83
CA PHE A 42 12.27 -1.16 17.04
C PHE A 42 12.54 -0.87 15.57
N ILE A 43 11.78 0.04 14.95
CA ILE A 43 11.97 0.40 13.54
C ILE A 43 13.34 1.04 13.31
N LEU A 44 13.75 2.00 14.15
CA LEU A 44 15.04 2.67 13.99
C LEU A 44 16.20 1.69 14.17
N MET A 45 16.12 0.82 15.18
CA MET A 45 17.11 -0.24 15.36
C MET A 45 17.11 -1.22 14.18
N GLY A 46 15.93 -1.55 13.65
CA GLY A 46 15.78 -2.40 12.47
C GLY A 46 16.46 -1.82 11.22
N ILE A 47 16.30 -0.52 10.97
CA ILE A 47 16.97 0.17 9.86
C ILE A 47 18.49 0.16 10.06
N PHE A 48 18.96 0.43 11.28
CA PHE A 48 20.40 0.37 11.59
C PHE A 48 20.98 -1.04 11.37
N LEU A 49 20.31 -2.07 11.89
CA LEU A 49 20.71 -3.47 11.71
C LEU A 49 20.72 -3.88 10.24
N TYR A 50 19.72 -3.45 9.46
CA TYR A 50 19.69 -3.68 8.02
C TYR A 50 20.88 -3.04 7.31
N VAL A 51 21.21 -1.78 7.63
CA VAL A 51 22.40 -1.12 7.04
C VAL A 51 23.68 -1.83 7.43
N ALA A 52 23.82 -2.26 8.68
CA ALA A 52 24.98 -3.00 9.16
C ALA A 52 25.12 -4.38 8.47
N SER A 53 24.00 -5.07 8.24
CA SER A 53 23.99 -6.40 7.63
C SER A 53 24.46 -6.39 6.19
N LEU A 54 24.29 -5.28 5.47
CA LEU A 54 24.75 -5.13 4.09
C LEU A 54 26.26 -5.33 3.92
N GLY A 55 27.05 -5.14 4.98
CA GLY A 55 28.51 -5.31 4.96
C GLY A 55 29.00 -6.76 4.87
N SER A 56 28.13 -7.76 4.89
CA SER A 56 28.51 -9.19 4.83
C SER A 56 27.82 -9.89 3.67
N SER A 57 28.57 -10.66 2.90
CA SER A 57 28.02 -11.41 1.76
C SER A 57 26.93 -12.39 2.17
N SER A 58 27.09 -13.10 3.29
CA SER A 58 26.09 -14.06 3.77
C SER A 58 24.77 -13.38 4.19
N PHE A 59 24.85 -12.19 4.82
CA PHE A 59 23.66 -11.43 5.16
C PHE A 59 22.99 -10.80 3.93
N VAL A 60 23.75 -10.46 2.89
CA VAL A 60 23.20 -10.00 1.61
C VAL A 60 22.50 -11.15 0.86
N GLU A 61 23.06 -12.35 0.86
CA GLU A 61 22.42 -13.54 0.27
C GLU A 61 21.10 -13.88 0.98
N GLU A 62 21.08 -13.76 2.31
CA GLU A 62 19.97 -14.19 3.16
C GLU A 62 19.10 -13.03 3.68
N GLU A 63 19.09 -11.90 2.97
CA GLU A 63 18.40 -10.67 3.36
C GLU A 63 16.90 -10.86 3.63
N GLN A 64 16.27 -11.81 2.93
CA GLN A 64 14.88 -12.22 3.15
C GLN A 64 14.55 -12.43 4.64
N TYR A 65 15.46 -13.02 5.43
CA TYR A 65 15.20 -13.33 6.83
C TYR A 65 15.15 -12.07 7.68
N ILE A 66 15.93 -11.04 7.32
CA ILE A 66 15.91 -9.74 7.99
C ILE A 66 14.54 -9.11 7.81
N TRP A 67 14.04 -9.06 6.58
CA TRP A 67 12.72 -8.50 6.30
C TRP A 67 11.61 -9.30 6.98
N HIS A 68 11.64 -10.63 6.93
CA HIS A 68 10.65 -11.46 7.62
C HIS A 68 10.67 -11.24 9.15
N PHE A 69 11.85 -11.12 9.73
CA PHE A 69 12.02 -10.84 11.16
C PHE A 69 11.49 -9.45 11.54
N LEU A 70 11.88 -8.41 10.80
CA LEU A 70 11.44 -7.03 11.04
C LEU A 70 9.92 -6.90 10.94
N THR A 71 9.32 -7.40 9.86
CA THR A 71 7.87 -7.31 9.67
C THR A 71 7.10 -8.11 10.71
N SER A 72 7.46 -9.38 10.94
CA SER A 72 6.71 -10.24 11.88
C SER A 72 6.79 -9.70 13.31
N THR A 73 7.96 -9.22 13.72
CA THR A 73 8.16 -8.67 15.06
C THR A 73 7.41 -7.34 15.23
N LEU A 74 7.41 -6.47 14.21
CA LEU A 74 6.66 -5.22 14.25
C LEU A 74 5.14 -5.46 14.39
N TYR A 75 4.58 -6.39 13.62
CA TYR A 75 3.16 -6.73 13.75
C TYR A 75 2.85 -7.49 15.05
N LEU A 76 3.80 -8.23 15.63
CA LEU A 76 3.66 -8.80 16.98
C LEU A 76 3.63 -7.70 18.04
N ILE A 77 4.45 -6.65 17.91
CA ILE A 77 4.41 -5.46 18.78
C ILE A 77 3.04 -4.78 18.66
N PHE A 78 2.50 -4.64 17.44
CA PHE A 78 1.15 -4.10 17.24
C PHE A 78 0.08 -4.96 17.91
N LEU A 79 0.18 -6.29 17.82
CA LEU A 79 -0.72 -7.21 18.50
C LEU A 79 -0.66 -7.02 20.02
N ILE A 80 0.54 -6.99 20.61
CA ILE A 80 0.75 -6.82 22.05
C ILE A 80 0.17 -5.48 22.51
N LYS A 81 0.48 -4.38 21.82
CA LYS A 81 -0.07 -3.05 22.15
C LYS A 81 -1.59 -3.01 22.04
N THR A 82 -2.18 -3.70 21.05
CA THR A 82 -3.63 -3.78 20.88
C THR A 82 -4.26 -4.53 22.06
N VAL A 83 -3.70 -5.68 22.45
CA VAL A 83 -4.16 -6.44 23.61
C VAL A 83 -4.05 -5.62 24.90
N GLN A 84 -2.92 -4.92 25.11
CA GLN A 84 -2.73 -4.04 26.27
C GLN A 84 -3.73 -2.89 26.31
N SER A 85 -4.04 -2.29 25.16
CA SER A 85 -5.04 -1.22 25.05
C SER A 85 -6.43 -1.73 25.48
N ILE A 86 -6.85 -2.88 24.96
CA ILE A 86 -8.14 -3.52 25.29
C ILE A 86 -8.22 -3.87 26.80
N LEU A 87 -7.14 -4.45 27.36
CA LEU A 87 -7.09 -4.78 28.79
C LEU A 87 -7.18 -3.54 29.68
N LYS A 88 -6.52 -2.44 29.29
CA LYS A 88 -6.58 -1.17 30.03
C LYS A 88 -7.99 -0.58 30.02
N GLU A 89 -8.68 -0.62 28.89
CA GLU A 89 -10.06 -0.13 28.73
C GLU A 89 -11.07 -0.96 29.54
N SER A 90 -10.89 -2.29 29.60
CA SER A 90 -11.67 -3.19 30.46
C SER A 90 -11.50 -2.89 31.95
N ASN A 91 -10.29 -2.52 32.38
CA ASN A 91 -10.03 -2.22 33.80
C ASN A 91 -10.57 -0.84 34.18
N SER A 92 -10.50 0.17 33.30
CA SER A 92 -11.07 1.50 33.57
C SER A 92 -12.60 1.51 33.59
N THR A 93 -13.26 0.66 32.79
CA THR A 93 -14.73 0.54 32.78
C THR A 93 -15.28 -0.12 34.05
N LEU A 94 -14.48 -0.94 34.75
CA LEU A 94 -14.83 -1.49 36.05
C LEU A 94 -14.77 -0.44 37.18
N VAL A 95 -13.88 0.56 37.05
CA VAL A 95 -13.66 1.63 38.05
C VAL A 95 -14.60 2.83 37.85
N HIS A 96 -15.01 3.14 36.62
CA HIS A 96 -15.83 4.33 36.30
C HIS A 96 -17.35 4.12 36.24
N ARG A 97 -17.90 3.03 36.79
CA ARG A 97 -19.36 2.81 36.82
C ARG A 97 -20.13 3.77 37.74
N SER A 98 -19.49 4.74 38.41
CA SER A 98 -20.18 5.71 39.27
C SER A 98 -20.40 7.11 38.68
N GLU A 99 -19.72 7.57 37.64
CA GLU A 99 -19.90 8.96 37.19
C GLU A 99 -19.95 9.15 35.68
N THR A 100 -21.15 9.59 35.26
CA THR A 100 -21.51 10.40 34.10
C THR A 100 -21.38 9.87 32.67
N LYS A 101 -22.56 9.84 32.05
CA LYS A 101 -22.87 9.66 30.63
C LYS A 101 -22.26 10.79 29.77
N THR A 102 -22.28 10.51 28.46
CA THR A 102 -22.06 11.38 27.29
C THR A 102 -20.62 11.77 26.96
N PHE A 103 -19.93 10.89 26.23
CA PHE A 103 -18.82 11.31 25.36
C PHE A 103 -19.24 11.10 23.90
N HIS A 104 -19.61 12.20 23.24
CA HIS A 104 -19.93 12.22 21.81
C HIS A 104 -18.60 12.11 21.03
N LYS A 105 -18.20 10.89 20.66
CA LYS A 105 -17.00 10.67 19.84
C LYS A 105 -17.41 10.71 18.36
N ASN A 106 -17.03 11.77 17.65
CA ASN A 106 -17.16 11.89 16.19
C ASN A 106 -16.31 10.81 15.51
N ASN A 107 -16.91 9.64 15.27
CA ASN A 107 -16.28 8.52 14.58
C ASN A 107 -16.60 8.59 13.08
N SER A 108 -15.80 9.34 12.32
CA SER A 108 -15.72 9.13 10.88
C SER A 108 -14.73 7.99 10.62
N SER A 109 -15.22 6.78 10.42
CA SER A 109 -14.43 5.69 9.85
C SER A 109 -15.28 5.01 8.78
N TYR A 110 -14.67 4.45 7.74
CA TYR A 110 -15.40 3.73 6.70
C TYR A 110 -16.20 2.53 7.26
N LEU A 111 -15.82 2.05 8.45
CA LEU A 111 -16.57 1.05 9.19
C LEU A 111 -17.67 1.63 10.09
N ALA A 112 -17.70 2.96 10.33
CA ALA A 112 -18.74 3.64 11.10
C ALA A 112 -20.10 3.69 10.38
N SER A 113 -20.17 3.30 9.10
CA SER A 113 -21.45 3.01 8.45
C SER A 113 -22.13 1.76 9.02
N TYR A 114 -21.36 0.87 9.67
CA TYR A 114 -21.88 -0.12 10.58
C TYR A 114 -21.68 0.40 11.99
N LYS A 115 -22.76 0.53 12.73
CA LYS A 115 -22.74 0.89 14.15
C LYS A 115 -22.16 -0.29 14.94
N LEU A 116 -20.86 -0.54 14.79
CA LEU A 116 -20.18 -1.66 15.42
C LEU A 116 -20.19 -1.40 16.93
N ILE A 117 -20.70 -2.38 17.68
CA ILE A 117 -20.68 -2.33 19.15
C ILE A 117 -19.20 -2.26 19.58
N PRO A 118 -18.83 -1.50 20.63
CA PRO A 118 -17.44 -1.34 21.05
C PRO A 118 -16.64 -2.66 21.14
N GLY A 119 -17.22 -3.72 21.71
CA GLY A 119 -16.57 -5.04 21.77
C GLY A 119 -16.34 -5.72 20.41
N GLN A 120 -17.16 -5.42 19.40
CA GLN A 120 -16.97 -5.93 18.04
C GLN A 120 -15.85 -5.16 17.30
N GLN A 121 -15.59 -3.90 17.68
CA GLN A 121 -14.50 -3.09 17.13
C GLN A 121 -13.14 -3.61 17.60
N ASP A 122 -13.03 -3.97 18.87
CA ASP A 122 -11.81 -4.53 19.44
C ASP A 122 -11.48 -5.92 18.88
N GLY A 123 -12.51 -6.76 18.67
CA GLY A 123 -12.35 -8.02 17.95
C GLY A 123 -11.81 -7.80 16.53
N CYS A 124 -12.35 -6.84 15.78
CA CYS A 124 -11.91 -6.53 14.42
C CYS A 124 -10.43 -6.08 14.36
N LYS A 125 -9.96 -5.27 15.32
CA LYS A 125 -8.55 -4.88 15.44
C LYS A 125 -7.64 -6.09 15.65
N LEU A 126 -8.02 -7.01 16.52
CA LEU A 126 -7.26 -8.24 16.76
C LEU A 126 -7.23 -9.13 15.52
N TYR A 127 -8.38 -9.36 14.89
CA TYR A 127 -8.46 -10.20 13.69
C TYR A 127 -7.60 -9.66 12.54
N THR A 128 -7.59 -8.34 12.33
CA THR A 128 -6.79 -7.74 11.24
C THR A 128 -5.28 -7.94 11.45
N VAL A 129 -4.76 -7.76 12.66
CA VAL A 129 -3.33 -8.02 12.94
C VAL A 129 -3.00 -9.51 12.86
N LEU A 130 -3.88 -10.38 13.37
CA LEU A 130 -3.70 -11.84 13.27
C LEU A 130 -3.67 -12.32 11.82
N ILE A 131 -4.54 -11.79 10.97
CA ILE A 131 -4.53 -12.08 9.53
C ILE A 131 -3.17 -11.72 8.92
N VAL A 132 -2.60 -10.56 9.26
CA VAL A 132 -1.29 -10.15 8.73
C VAL A 132 -0.18 -11.12 9.15
N LEU A 133 -0.17 -11.53 10.43
CA LEU A 133 0.82 -12.47 10.98
C LEU A 133 0.68 -13.88 10.38
N VAL A 134 -0.54 -14.40 10.26
CA VAL A 134 -0.80 -15.72 9.68
C VAL A 134 -0.43 -15.73 8.20
N ALA A 135 -0.86 -14.72 7.43
CA ALA A 135 -0.49 -14.58 6.03
C ALA A 135 1.04 -14.46 5.87
N GLY A 136 1.72 -13.72 6.74
CA GLY A 136 3.18 -13.59 6.75
C GLY A 136 3.89 -14.91 7.05
N ARG A 137 3.32 -15.73 7.94
CA ARG A 137 3.84 -17.08 8.24
C ARG A 137 3.68 -18.02 7.05
N ILE A 138 2.54 -17.97 6.36
CA ILE A 138 2.29 -18.77 5.15
C ILE A 138 3.23 -18.33 4.03
N LEU A 139 3.38 -17.02 3.78
CA LEU A 139 4.29 -16.47 2.77
C LEU A 139 5.75 -16.91 3.00
N ARG A 140 6.22 -16.88 4.25
CA ARG A 140 7.57 -17.37 4.60
C ARG A 140 7.73 -18.88 4.37
N ALA A 141 6.68 -19.66 4.58
CA ALA A 141 6.70 -21.08 4.28
C ALA A 141 6.55 -21.39 2.78
N TRP A 142 6.05 -20.41 2.01
CA TRP A 142 5.76 -20.57 0.59
C TRP A 142 7.03 -20.77 -0.23
N TYR A 143 7.95 -19.82 -0.07
CA TYR A 143 9.31 -19.91 -0.55
C TYR A 143 10.25 -19.88 0.65
N GLN A 144 10.86 -21.02 0.96
CA GLN A 144 12.02 -21.04 1.84
C GLN A 144 13.23 -20.72 0.96
N GLY A 145 13.52 -19.43 0.81
CA GLY A 145 14.64 -18.99 -0.01
C GLY A 145 15.99 -19.22 0.68
N GLY A 146 17.05 -18.71 0.04
CA GLY A 146 18.41 -18.76 0.53
C GLY A 146 19.18 -19.90 -0.11
N ILE A 147 20.35 -19.63 -0.68
CA ILE A 147 21.16 -20.61 -1.41
C ILE A 147 21.43 -21.85 -0.54
N ASN A 148 21.57 -21.65 0.77
CA ASN A 148 21.86 -22.70 1.74
C ASN A 148 20.66 -23.60 2.05
N TRP A 149 19.43 -23.11 1.86
CA TRP A 149 18.20 -23.79 2.28
C TRP A 149 17.34 -24.26 1.09
N VAL A 150 17.83 -24.09 -0.15
CA VAL A 150 17.11 -24.49 -1.38
C VAL A 150 16.74 -25.98 -1.38
N HIS A 151 17.50 -26.84 -0.72
CA HIS A 151 17.24 -28.27 -0.69
C HIS A 151 16.04 -28.68 0.19
N PHE A 152 15.58 -27.80 1.08
CA PHE A 152 14.43 -28.10 1.94
C PHE A 152 13.11 -28.01 1.16
N PRO A 153 12.12 -28.85 1.51
CA PRO A 153 10.79 -28.77 0.92
C PRO A 153 10.10 -27.49 1.37
N ASP A 154 9.54 -26.76 0.40
CA ASP A 154 8.67 -25.61 0.62
C ASP A 154 7.34 -25.80 -0.12
N ILE A 155 6.34 -24.96 0.17
CA ILE A 155 5.00 -25.12 -0.42
C ILE A 155 5.07 -24.98 -1.94
N SER A 156 5.93 -24.10 -2.46
CA SER A 156 6.10 -23.91 -3.90
C SER A 156 6.59 -25.16 -4.63
N LYS A 157 7.59 -25.88 -4.07
CA LYS A 157 8.15 -27.12 -4.62
C LYS A 157 7.14 -28.25 -4.55
N ILE A 158 6.41 -28.36 -3.45
CA ILE A 158 5.34 -29.35 -3.29
C ILE A 158 4.27 -29.11 -4.35
N LEU A 159 3.87 -27.85 -4.55
CA LEU A 159 2.86 -27.50 -5.54
C LEU A 159 3.35 -27.69 -6.98
N ASN A 160 4.63 -27.47 -7.25
CA ASN A 160 5.26 -27.75 -8.55
C ASN A 160 5.27 -29.25 -8.90
N GLN A 161 5.36 -30.12 -7.90
CA GLN A 161 5.28 -31.57 -8.08
C GLN A 161 3.84 -32.08 -8.14
N SER A 162 2.87 -31.25 -7.76
CA SER A 162 1.45 -31.60 -7.74
C SER A 162 0.81 -31.50 -9.13
N ASP A 163 -0.38 -32.08 -9.28
CA ASP A 163 -1.13 -32.02 -10.52
C ASP A 163 -1.40 -30.57 -10.96
N SER A 164 -1.24 -30.30 -12.26
CA SER A 164 -1.50 -28.98 -12.86
C SER A 164 -2.93 -28.46 -12.58
N SER A 165 -3.88 -29.37 -12.34
CA SER A 165 -5.26 -29.03 -11.96
C SER A 165 -5.35 -28.30 -10.62
N ILE A 166 -4.50 -28.63 -9.65
CA ILE A 166 -4.46 -28.02 -8.32
C ILE A 166 -3.90 -26.59 -8.41
N VAL A 167 -2.80 -26.40 -9.14
CA VAL A 167 -2.23 -25.06 -9.36
C VAL A 167 -3.27 -24.14 -10.01
N LYS A 168 -3.94 -24.64 -11.05
CA LYS A 168 -4.97 -23.87 -11.76
C LYS A 168 -6.18 -23.57 -10.90
N SER A 169 -6.65 -24.51 -10.08
CA SER A 169 -7.75 -24.23 -9.14
C SER A 169 -7.38 -23.17 -8.11
N LEU A 170 -6.14 -23.16 -7.63
CA LEU A 170 -5.64 -22.09 -6.75
C LEU A 170 -5.56 -20.74 -7.47
N GLN A 171 -5.14 -20.71 -8.75
CA GLN A 171 -5.16 -19.50 -9.56
C GLN A 171 -6.58 -18.97 -9.74
N THR A 172 -7.54 -19.83 -10.09
CA THR A 172 -8.93 -19.41 -10.31
C THR A 172 -9.59 -18.91 -9.03
N ILE A 173 -9.36 -19.58 -7.90
CA ILE A 173 -9.81 -19.11 -6.58
C ILE A 173 -9.21 -17.74 -6.26
N SER A 174 -7.92 -17.53 -6.56
CA SER A 174 -7.24 -16.25 -6.30
C SER A 174 -7.83 -15.11 -7.14
N VAL A 175 -8.10 -15.35 -8.43
CA VAL A 175 -8.75 -14.36 -9.30
C VAL A 175 -10.16 -14.03 -8.80
N LEU A 176 -10.95 -15.06 -8.46
CA LEU A 176 -12.31 -14.86 -7.93
C LEU A 176 -12.29 -14.06 -6.62
N ALA A 177 -11.36 -14.36 -5.71
CA ALA A 177 -11.20 -13.65 -4.46
C ALA A 177 -10.91 -12.16 -4.67
N VAL A 178 -10.01 -11.80 -5.60
CA VAL A 178 -9.72 -10.39 -5.94
C VAL A 178 -10.96 -9.69 -6.49
N VAL A 179 -11.71 -10.34 -7.40
CA VAL A 179 -12.96 -9.78 -7.97
C VAL A 179 -14.02 -9.56 -6.89
N VAL A 180 -14.19 -10.52 -5.97
CA VAL A 180 -15.14 -10.41 -4.85
C VAL A 180 -14.74 -9.30 -3.89
N LEU A 181 -13.46 -9.22 -3.50
CA LEU A 181 -12.95 -8.17 -2.61
C LEU A 181 -13.15 -6.77 -3.20
N TYR A 182 -12.91 -6.58 -4.50
CA TYR A 182 -13.18 -5.31 -5.16
C TYR A 182 -14.67 -4.99 -5.21
N SER A 183 -15.52 -5.99 -5.49
CA SER A 183 -16.97 -5.82 -5.49
C SER A 183 -17.48 -5.36 -4.11
N VAL A 184 -17.02 -6.00 -3.04
CA VAL A 184 -17.34 -5.60 -1.66
C VAL A 184 -16.84 -4.18 -1.39
N SER A 185 -15.62 -3.85 -1.80
CA SER A 185 -15.05 -2.51 -1.62
C SER A 185 -15.87 -1.43 -2.32
N LEU A 186 -16.35 -1.69 -3.54
CA LEU A 186 -17.22 -0.78 -4.29
C LEU A 186 -18.61 -0.64 -3.70
N MET A 187 -19.20 -1.72 -3.17
CA MET A 187 -20.50 -1.69 -2.49
C MET A 187 -20.48 -0.79 -1.24
N LEU A 188 -19.33 -0.69 -0.58
CA LEU A 188 -19.13 0.20 0.58
C LEU A 188 -19.13 1.69 0.20
N LEU A 189 -18.95 2.05 -1.08
CA LEU A 189 -19.02 3.44 -1.54
C LEU A 189 -20.46 3.85 -1.87
N ARG A 190 -21.06 4.73 -1.06
CA ARG A 190 -22.37 5.34 -1.33
C ARG A 190 -22.24 6.51 -2.33
N THR A 191 -22.03 6.20 -3.62
CA THR A 191 -21.77 7.20 -4.68
C THR A 191 -22.69 7.02 -5.90
N ARG A 192 -22.54 7.88 -6.92
CA ARG A 192 -23.20 7.77 -8.23
C ARG A 192 -23.08 6.35 -8.79
N ARG A 193 -24.22 5.67 -8.87
CA ARG A 193 -24.32 4.25 -9.22
C ARG A 193 -23.70 3.91 -10.58
N ILE A 194 -23.82 4.79 -11.58
CA ILE A 194 -23.37 4.52 -12.96
C ILE A 194 -21.85 4.27 -13.05
N LEU A 195 -21.03 5.10 -12.42
CA LEU A 195 -19.57 4.97 -12.52
C LEU A 195 -19.06 3.77 -11.71
N ILE A 196 -19.65 3.51 -10.54
CA ILE A 196 -19.35 2.30 -9.76
C ILE A 196 -19.71 1.04 -10.57
N ILE A 197 -20.88 1.01 -11.22
CA ILE A 197 -21.30 -0.12 -12.07
C ILE A 197 -20.32 -0.32 -13.22
N GLY A 198 -19.90 0.76 -13.89
CA GLY A 198 -18.92 0.69 -14.99
C GLY A 198 -17.57 0.11 -14.53
N LEU A 199 -17.06 0.56 -13.39
CA LEU A 199 -15.81 0.06 -12.80
C LEU A 199 -15.93 -1.39 -12.33
N TRP A 200 -17.07 -1.77 -11.75
CA TRP A 200 -17.33 -3.14 -11.37
C TRP A 200 -17.34 -4.06 -12.60
N LEU A 201 -18.02 -3.66 -13.67
CA LEU A 201 -18.10 -4.42 -14.91
C LEU A 201 -16.74 -4.55 -15.60
N SER A 202 -15.92 -3.48 -15.60
CA SER A 202 -14.58 -3.52 -16.20
C SER A 202 -13.60 -4.38 -15.40
N HIS A 203 -13.71 -4.40 -14.07
CA HIS A 203 -12.90 -5.30 -13.25
C HIS A 203 -13.37 -6.76 -13.39
N LEU A 204 -14.68 -7.00 -13.46
CA LEU A 204 -15.23 -8.34 -13.71
C LEU A 204 -14.77 -8.86 -15.08
N SER A 205 -14.81 -8.04 -16.13
CA SER A 205 -14.33 -8.43 -17.46
C SER A 205 -12.84 -8.72 -17.45
N CYS A 206 -12.02 -7.92 -16.77
CA CYS A 206 -10.60 -8.19 -16.58
C CYS A 206 -10.36 -9.51 -15.82
N GLY A 207 -11.10 -9.78 -14.75
CA GLY A 207 -11.03 -11.06 -14.03
C GLY A 207 -11.37 -12.25 -14.93
N LEU A 208 -12.42 -12.13 -15.75
CA LEU A 208 -12.77 -13.16 -16.75
C LEU A 208 -11.69 -13.35 -17.82
N LEU A 209 -11.02 -12.28 -18.27
CA LEU A 209 -9.90 -12.39 -19.21
C LEU A 209 -8.70 -13.13 -18.60
N VAL A 210 -8.36 -12.86 -17.34
CA VAL A 210 -7.30 -13.61 -16.64
C VAL A 210 -7.68 -15.09 -16.51
N MET A 211 -8.94 -15.39 -16.16
CA MET A 211 -9.45 -16.76 -16.12
C MET A 211 -9.37 -17.46 -17.48
N LEU A 212 -9.74 -16.77 -18.56
CA LEU A 212 -9.64 -17.29 -19.93
C LEU A 212 -8.19 -17.55 -20.33
N HIS A 213 -7.26 -16.68 -19.93
CA HIS A 213 -5.83 -16.89 -20.15
C HIS A 213 -5.32 -18.15 -19.43
N ILE A 214 -5.67 -18.31 -18.15
CA ILE A 214 -5.31 -19.50 -17.35
C ILE A 214 -5.88 -20.78 -17.98
N TRP A 215 -7.16 -20.75 -18.38
CA TRP A 215 -7.83 -21.88 -19.01
C TRP A 215 -7.20 -22.24 -20.36
N LYS A 216 -6.91 -21.24 -21.19
CA LYS A 216 -6.33 -21.48 -22.51
C LYS A 216 -4.93 -22.06 -22.44
N SER A 217 -4.13 -21.56 -21.49
CA SER A 217 -2.80 -22.10 -21.21
C SER A 217 -2.81 -23.59 -20.79
N GLN A 218 -3.95 -24.15 -20.37
CA GLN A 218 -4.10 -25.59 -20.09
C GLN A 218 -4.30 -26.44 -21.35
N VAL A 219 -5.01 -25.93 -22.34
CA VAL A 219 -5.30 -26.66 -23.57
C VAL A 219 -4.03 -26.80 -24.42
N ASP A 220 -3.17 -25.78 -24.38
CA ASP A 220 -1.94 -25.67 -25.17
C ASP A 220 -0.84 -26.69 -24.79
N THR A 221 -0.93 -27.34 -23.61
CA THR A 221 -0.06 -28.48 -23.28
C THR A 221 -0.41 -29.77 -23.99
N SER A 222 -1.59 -29.85 -24.65
CA SER A 222 -2.09 -31.08 -25.28
C SER A 222 -2.11 -31.03 -26.82
N VAL A 223 -2.12 -29.85 -27.44
CA VAL A 223 -2.12 -29.66 -28.90
C VAL A 223 -1.41 -28.34 -29.25
N PRO A 224 -0.46 -28.31 -30.20
CA PRO A 224 0.33 -27.11 -30.48
C PRO A 224 -0.34 -26.20 -31.53
N ILE A 225 -1.38 -25.41 -31.19
CA ILE A 225 -1.90 -24.35 -32.10
C ILE A 225 -2.45 -23.10 -31.35
N ASN A 226 -1.95 -21.91 -31.78
CA ASN A 226 -2.41 -20.51 -31.61
C ASN A 226 -2.02 -19.66 -30.38
N ASN A 227 -0.70 -19.47 -30.17
CA ASN A 227 -0.09 -18.42 -29.31
C ASN A 227 -0.63 -16.99 -29.56
N HIS A 228 -1.15 -16.71 -30.76
CA HIS A 228 -1.75 -15.40 -31.09
C HIS A 228 -2.95 -15.05 -30.21
N SER A 229 -3.69 -16.07 -29.76
CA SER A 229 -4.94 -15.85 -29.04
C SER A 229 -4.74 -15.56 -27.55
N THR A 230 -3.79 -16.21 -26.88
CA THR A 230 -3.39 -15.89 -25.50
C THR A 230 -2.75 -14.50 -25.42
N THR A 231 -1.92 -14.16 -26.42
CA THR A 231 -1.34 -12.82 -26.58
C THR A 231 -2.42 -11.75 -26.72
N SER A 232 -3.43 -11.99 -27.58
CA SER A 232 -4.56 -11.07 -27.76
C SER A 232 -5.39 -10.88 -26.48
N ILE A 233 -5.65 -11.96 -25.71
CA ILE A 233 -6.34 -11.87 -24.41
C ILE A 233 -5.59 -10.94 -23.46
N ALA A 234 -4.26 -11.10 -23.32
CA ALA A 234 -3.44 -10.25 -22.47
C ALA A 234 -3.43 -8.78 -22.95
N GLN A 235 -3.38 -8.54 -24.26
CA GLN A 235 -3.44 -7.19 -24.83
C GLN A 235 -4.78 -6.50 -24.56
N ILE A 236 -5.90 -7.22 -24.70
CA ILE A 236 -7.23 -6.70 -24.37
C ILE A 236 -7.31 -6.36 -22.87
N PHE A 237 -6.76 -7.22 -22.01
CA PHE A 237 -6.67 -6.94 -20.57
C PHE A 237 -5.89 -5.65 -20.29
N TYR A 238 -4.71 -5.46 -20.89
CA TYR A 238 -3.91 -4.25 -20.70
C TYR A 238 -4.66 -2.98 -21.09
N VAL A 239 -5.41 -3.02 -22.19
CA VAL A 239 -6.22 -1.88 -22.66
C VAL A 239 -7.35 -1.56 -21.67
N ILE A 240 -8.15 -2.55 -21.27
CA ILE A 240 -9.30 -2.34 -20.38
C ILE A 240 -8.82 -1.88 -18.99
N ALA A 241 -7.76 -2.50 -18.45
CA ALA A 241 -7.20 -2.13 -17.15
C ALA A 241 -6.63 -0.70 -17.17
N SER A 242 -5.85 -0.35 -18.20
CA SER A 242 -5.30 0.99 -18.41
C SER A 242 -6.40 2.06 -18.47
N ILE A 243 -7.43 1.85 -19.29
CA ILE A 243 -8.55 2.79 -19.43
C ILE A 243 -9.30 2.93 -18.09
N SER A 244 -9.58 1.82 -17.40
CA SER A 244 -10.31 1.85 -16.13
C SER A 244 -9.55 2.61 -15.03
N VAL A 245 -8.25 2.38 -14.91
CA VAL A 245 -7.36 3.04 -13.94
C VAL A 245 -7.23 4.54 -14.25
N THR A 246 -7.00 4.90 -15.51
CA THR A 246 -6.86 6.31 -15.93
C THR A 246 -8.17 7.08 -15.83
N CYS A 247 -9.30 6.51 -16.27
CA CYS A 247 -10.62 7.11 -16.09
C CYS A 247 -10.96 7.32 -14.61
N THR A 248 -10.63 6.37 -13.73
CA THR A 248 -10.88 6.54 -12.29
C THR A 248 -10.04 7.68 -11.72
N PHE A 249 -8.75 7.74 -12.05
CA PHE A 249 -7.87 8.81 -11.59
C PHE A 249 -8.39 10.20 -11.98
N LEU A 250 -8.83 10.36 -13.23
CA LEU A 250 -9.31 11.64 -13.76
C LEU A 250 -10.70 12.00 -13.24
N LEU A 251 -11.63 11.05 -13.16
CA LEU A 251 -13.03 11.33 -12.85
C LEU A 251 -13.33 11.33 -11.35
N SER A 252 -12.62 10.55 -10.52
CA SER A 252 -12.94 10.43 -9.09
C SER A 252 -13.08 11.77 -8.37
N PRO A 253 -12.20 12.77 -8.55
CA PRO A 253 -12.27 14.02 -7.78
C PRO A 253 -13.43 14.92 -8.22
N TRP A 254 -14.08 14.64 -9.34
CA TRP A 254 -15.24 15.40 -9.86
C TRP A 254 -16.58 14.82 -9.42
N ILE A 255 -16.61 13.52 -9.09
CA ILE A 255 -17.84 12.78 -8.80
C ILE A 255 -18.32 13.07 -7.37
N PHE A 256 -17.39 13.10 -6.42
CA PHE A 256 -17.75 13.24 -5.02
C PHE A 256 -18.21 14.66 -4.70
N PRO A 257 -19.30 14.81 -3.93
CA PRO A 257 -19.78 16.13 -3.54
C PRO A 257 -18.75 16.81 -2.63
N THR A 258 -18.52 18.10 -2.89
CA THR A 258 -17.70 18.98 -2.04
C THR A 258 -18.51 19.60 -0.89
N HIS A 259 -19.84 19.47 -0.94
CA HIS A 259 -20.79 20.01 0.03
C HIS A 259 -22.03 19.09 0.06
N SER A 260 -22.61 18.85 1.23
CA SER A 260 -23.95 18.25 1.32
C SER A 260 -25.01 19.28 0.93
N LYS A 261 -26.09 18.84 0.31
CA LYS A 261 -27.34 19.61 0.30
C LYS A 261 -28.21 19.00 1.39
N GLU A 262 -28.61 19.82 2.36
CA GLU A 262 -29.71 19.65 3.35
C GLU A 262 -29.29 19.75 4.83
N ALA A 263 -29.42 20.95 5.38
CA ALA A 263 -30.30 21.22 6.52
C ALA A 263 -30.71 22.70 6.46
N GLU A 264 -32.01 22.98 6.50
CA GLU A 264 -32.53 24.33 6.71
C GLU A 264 -31.89 24.96 7.96
N PRO A 265 -31.58 26.27 7.97
CA PRO A 265 -30.96 26.92 9.10
C PRO A 265 -32.00 27.12 10.21
N THR A 266 -32.22 26.10 11.03
CA THR A 266 -32.88 26.27 12.33
C THR A 266 -31.83 26.27 13.43
N SER A 267 -31.61 27.47 13.96
CA SER A 267 -31.01 27.79 15.27
C SER A 267 -29.68 27.12 15.67
N SER A 268 -28.63 27.96 15.67
CA SER A 268 -27.57 28.01 16.69
C SER A 268 -27.11 26.69 17.33
N SER A 269 -26.33 25.90 16.60
CA SER A 269 -25.23 25.16 17.22
C SER A 269 -24.10 24.96 16.19
N GLY A 270 -22.91 25.48 16.52
CA GLY A 270 -21.72 25.46 15.68
C GLY A 270 -21.10 24.07 15.58
N SER A 271 -21.75 23.16 14.87
CA SER A 271 -21.09 21.96 14.39
C SER A 271 -20.75 22.15 12.91
N ASN A 272 -19.46 22.06 12.59
CA ASN A 272 -18.98 21.91 11.22
C ASN A 272 -18.92 20.42 10.91
N PRO A 273 -19.79 19.88 10.03
CA PRO A 273 -19.45 18.63 9.37
C PRO A 273 -19.55 18.75 7.84
N GLU A 274 -18.93 17.78 7.16
CA GLU A 274 -19.23 17.35 5.77
C GLU A 274 -18.33 17.81 4.60
N LYS A 275 -17.46 18.83 4.73
CA LYS A 275 -16.52 19.20 3.62
C LYS A 275 -15.38 18.19 3.38
N ALA A 276 -14.95 17.47 4.41
CA ALA A 276 -13.80 16.55 4.36
C ALA A 276 -14.09 15.17 3.73
N HIS A 277 -15.36 14.79 3.57
CA HIS A 277 -15.72 13.45 3.09
C HIS A 277 -15.41 13.25 1.60
N GLY A 278 -15.59 14.27 0.75
CA GLY A 278 -15.41 14.13 -0.70
C GLY A 278 -13.97 13.81 -1.15
N LEU A 279 -12.97 14.40 -0.48
CA LEU A 279 -11.54 14.13 -0.74
C LEU A 279 -11.18 12.69 -0.41
N ASN A 280 -11.52 12.25 0.80
CA ASN A 280 -11.23 10.91 1.28
C ASN A 280 -11.89 9.86 0.39
N HIS A 281 -13.16 10.02 0.01
CA HIS A 281 -13.83 9.07 -0.88
C HIS A 281 -13.24 9.02 -2.30
N SER A 282 -12.79 10.15 -2.86
CA SER A 282 -12.10 10.21 -4.16
C SER A 282 -10.77 9.47 -4.12
N VAL A 283 -9.92 9.76 -3.13
CA VAL A 283 -8.61 9.12 -2.97
C VAL A 283 -8.78 7.63 -2.66
N PHE A 284 -9.78 7.25 -1.87
CA PHE A 284 -10.10 5.85 -1.56
C PHE A 284 -10.49 5.08 -2.83
N LEU A 285 -11.43 5.61 -3.62
CA LEU A 285 -11.85 4.96 -4.86
C LEU A 285 -10.66 4.77 -5.80
N THR A 286 -9.89 5.83 -6.04
CA THR A 286 -8.69 5.77 -6.88
C THR A 286 -7.67 4.75 -6.35
N GLY A 287 -7.34 4.77 -5.06
CA GLY A 287 -6.41 3.81 -4.45
C GLY A 287 -6.88 2.36 -4.58
N VAL A 288 -8.16 2.07 -4.28
CA VAL A 288 -8.71 0.71 -4.35
C VAL A 288 -8.70 0.19 -5.80
N THR A 289 -9.01 1.05 -6.77
CA THR A 289 -8.91 0.66 -8.19
C THR A 289 -7.48 0.32 -8.57
N TYR A 290 -6.48 1.11 -8.13
CA TYR A 290 -5.08 0.82 -8.39
C TYR A 290 -4.67 -0.54 -7.82
N THR A 291 -4.98 -0.79 -6.54
CA THR A 291 -4.58 -2.04 -5.89
C THR A 291 -5.20 -3.27 -6.53
N MET A 292 -6.49 -3.22 -6.90
CA MET A 292 -7.21 -4.39 -7.38
C MET A 292 -6.86 -4.72 -8.84
N PHE A 293 -6.76 -3.71 -9.72
CA PHE A 293 -6.26 -3.92 -11.09
C PHE A 293 -4.79 -4.36 -11.10
N TRP A 294 -3.96 -3.86 -10.18
CA TRP A 294 -2.58 -4.34 -10.02
C TRP A 294 -2.54 -5.81 -9.60
N CYS A 295 -3.39 -6.25 -8.67
CA CYS A 295 -3.48 -7.65 -8.30
C CYS A 295 -3.89 -8.54 -9.49
N LEU A 296 -4.88 -8.13 -10.30
CA LEU A 296 -5.22 -8.88 -11.52
C LEU A 296 -4.05 -8.91 -12.53
N LEU A 297 -3.32 -7.81 -12.67
CA LEU A 297 -2.12 -7.74 -13.52
C LEU A 297 -1.04 -8.71 -13.02
N GLN A 298 -0.79 -8.78 -11.72
CA GLN A 298 0.17 -9.71 -11.14
C GLN A 298 -0.28 -11.17 -11.27
N LEU A 299 -1.58 -11.45 -11.13
CA LEU A 299 -2.14 -12.78 -11.37
C LEU A 299 -2.05 -13.23 -12.84
N LEU A 300 -2.02 -12.28 -13.78
CA LEU A 300 -1.77 -12.54 -15.19
C LEU A 300 -0.29 -12.79 -15.49
N LEU A 301 0.60 -11.98 -14.89
CA LEU A 301 2.02 -11.93 -15.25
C LEU A 301 2.91 -12.89 -14.47
N GLN A 302 2.61 -13.15 -13.20
CA GLN A 302 3.48 -13.98 -12.36
C GLN A 302 3.33 -15.47 -12.66
N GLN A 303 4.32 -16.23 -12.20
CA GLN A 303 4.27 -17.69 -12.23
C GLN A 303 2.98 -18.21 -11.57
N PRO A 304 2.38 -19.31 -12.10
CA PRO A 304 1.14 -19.86 -11.58
C PRO A 304 1.13 -20.17 -10.08
N ILE A 305 2.27 -20.58 -9.54
CA ILE A 305 2.47 -20.93 -8.13
C ILE A 305 2.33 -19.71 -7.21
N ASN A 306 2.54 -18.49 -7.75
CA ASN A 306 2.51 -17.24 -7.00
C ASN A 306 1.12 -16.63 -6.85
N ALA A 307 0.08 -17.26 -7.40
CA ALA A 307 -1.28 -16.71 -7.31
C ALA A 307 -1.78 -16.55 -5.87
N VAL A 308 -1.54 -17.55 -5.02
CA VAL A 308 -1.91 -17.50 -3.59
C VAL A 308 -1.06 -16.46 -2.83
N PRO A 309 0.28 -16.41 -2.98
CA PRO A 309 1.09 -15.33 -2.44
C PRO A 309 0.61 -13.92 -2.79
N VAL A 310 0.23 -13.66 -4.05
CA VAL A 310 -0.32 -12.35 -4.46
C VAL A 310 -1.60 -12.02 -3.67
N LEU A 311 -2.50 -12.99 -3.50
CA LEU A 311 -3.72 -12.82 -2.70
C LEU A 311 -3.41 -12.57 -1.21
N LEU A 312 -2.44 -13.30 -0.65
CA LEU A 312 -2.04 -13.13 0.76
C LEU A 312 -1.44 -11.74 1.00
N ILE A 313 -0.61 -11.24 0.08
CA ILE A 313 -0.04 -9.89 0.16
C ILE A 313 -1.16 -8.84 0.08
N LEU A 314 -2.13 -9.00 -0.84
CA LEU A 314 -3.31 -8.12 -0.90
C LEU A 314 -4.08 -8.11 0.42
N LEU A 315 -4.32 -9.29 1.01
CA LEU A 315 -5.00 -9.42 2.28
C LEU A 315 -4.23 -8.73 3.41
N GLN A 316 -2.91 -8.87 3.47
CA GLN A 316 -2.09 -8.17 4.46
C GLN A 316 -2.22 -6.64 4.33
N ILE A 317 -2.25 -6.12 3.10
CA ILE A 317 -2.42 -4.67 2.85
C ILE A 317 -3.78 -4.19 3.34
N ILE A 318 -4.86 -4.87 2.93
CA ILE A 318 -6.22 -4.50 3.33
C ILE A 318 -6.36 -4.57 4.85
N SER A 319 -5.89 -5.64 5.49
CA SER A 319 -5.93 -5.79 6.95
C SER A 319 -5.11 -4.72 7.66
N SER A 320 -3.95 -4.33 7.14
CA SER A 320 -3.11 -3.27 7.73
C SER A 320 -3.77 -1.89 7.62
N VAL A 321 -4.39 -1.59 6.47
CA VAL A 321 -5.16 -0.35 6.28
C VAL A 321 -6.35 -0.30 7.23
N ILE A 322 -7.10 -1.39 7.37
CA ILE A 322 -8.22 -1.47 8.32
C ILE A 322 -7.70 -1.30 9.76
N TYR A 323 -6.63 -1.99 10.14
CA TYR A 323 -6.04 -1.89 11.47
C TYR A 323 -5.67 -0.43 11.82
N PHE A 324 -4.90 0.24 10.97
CA PHE A 324 -4.49 1.64 11.21
C PHE A 324 -5.67 2.63 11.14
N SER A 325 -6.76 2.27 10.47
CA SER A 325 -7.99 3.06 10.47
C SER A 325 -8.75 3.00 11.78
N LEU A 326 -8.76 1.83 12.43
CA LEU A 326 -9.46 1.58 13.69
C LEU A 326 -8.69 2.15 14.88
N GLU A 327 -7.35 2.12 14.82
CA GLU A 327 -6.47 2.45 15.93
C GLU A 327 -5.67 3.74 15.66
N LYS A 328 -6.37 4.88 15.53
CA LYS A 328 -5.80 6.14 15.01
C LYS A 328 -4.71 6.78 15.90
N SER A 329 -4.71 6.50 17.20
CA SER A 329 -3.85 7.16 18.21
C SER A 329 -2.68 6.31 18.73
N LEU A 330 -2.70 5.00 18.53
CA LEU A 330 -1.72 4.09 19.15
C LEU A 330 -0.35 4.09 18.45
N HIS A 331 -0.33 4.43 17.16
CA HIS A 331 0.86 4.42 16.31
C HIS A 331 1.01 5.74 15.58
N ARG A 332 2.22 6.31 15.60
CA ARG A 332 2.54 7.50 14.81
C ARG A 332 2.45 7.20 13.31
N GLN A 333 2.07 8.20 12.51
CA GLN A 333 1.88 8.04 11.07
C GLN A 333 3.13 7.51 10.35
N TRP A 334 4.33 7.94 10.77
CA TRP A 334 5.57 7.46 10.17
C TRP A 334 5.81 5.95 10.42
N VAL A 335 5.42 5.43 11.59
CA VAL A 335 5.48 3.98 11.91
C VAL A 335 4.58 3.19 10.96
N GLN A 336 3.38 3.70 10.67
CA GLN A 336 2.42 3.07 9.75
C GLN A 336 3.00 3.00 8.32
N VAL A 337 3.63 4.08 7.85
CA VAL A 337 4.28 4.14 6.54
C VAL A 337 5.45 3.13 6.45
N VAL A 338 6.31 3.05 7.46
CA VAL A 338 7.42 2.06 7.45
C VAL A 338 6.90 0.63 7.55
N ALA A 339 5.87 0.37 8.36
CA ALA A 339 5.26 -0.96 8.45
C ALA A 339 4.75 -1.45 7.09
N MET A 340 4.17 -0.55 6.29
CA MET A 340 3.74 -0.86 4.92
C MET A 340 4.94 -1.11 3.99
N GLN A 341 6.05 -0.38 4.12
CA GLN A 341 7.27 -0.66 3.34
C GLN A 341 7.89 -2.03 3.68
N PHE A 342 7.95 -2.36 4.97
CA PHE A 342 8.42 -3.64 5.46
C PHE A 342 7.59 -4.78 4.89
N LEU A 343 6.26 -4.60 4.82
CA LEU A 343 5.36 -5.57 4.21
C LEU A 343 5.71 -5.84 2.73
N GLY A 344 6.26 -4.86 2.03
CA GLY A 344 6.58 -4.95 0.59
C GLY A 344 7.87 -5.61 0.28
N MET A 345 8.87 -5.32 1.11
CA MET A 345 10.10 -6.09 1.04
C MET A 345 9.84 -7.54 1.43
N THR A 346 9.01 -7.81 2.45
CA THR A 346 8.63 -9.20 2.75
C THR A 346 7.83 -9.88 1.65
N GLY A 347 6.93 -9.17 0.98
CA GLY A 347 6.19 -9.73 -0.14
C GLY A 347 7.06 -9.91 -1.38
N HIS A 348 8.08 -9.08 -1.61
CA HIS A 348 9.05 -9.28 -2.69
C HIS A 348 9.74 -10.65 -2.59
N PHE A 349 10.27 -10.99 -1.41
CA PHE A 349 10.85 -12.30 -1.14
C PHE A 349 9.77 -13.40 -1.04
N GLY A 350 8.57 -13.07 -0.56
CA GLY A 350 7.42 -13.99 -0.49
C GLY A 350 6.88 -14.44 -1.85
N LEU A 351 7.24 -13.76 -2.94
CA LEU A 351 6.96 -14.16 -4.32
C LEU A 351 8.09 -15.01 -4.94
N GLY A 352 9.10 -15.39 -4.16
CA GLY A 352 10.22 -16.22 -4.61
C GLY A 352 11.38 -15.45 -5.22
N ASN A 353 11.35 -14.11 -5.20
CA ASN A 353 12.50 -13.30 -5.64
C ASN A 353 13.66 -13.45 -4.64
N THR A 354 14.89 -13.36 -5.14
CA THR A 354 16.12 -13.32 -4.35
C THR A 354 17.02 -12.20 -4.86
N ASN A 355 18.16 -11.98 -4.22
CA ASN A 355 19.17 -11.03 -4.71
C ASN A 355 20.01 -11.58 -5.89
N SER A 356 19.69 -12.77 -6.40
CA SER A 356 20.31 -13.37 -7.57
C SER A 356 19.51 -13.07 -8.84
N LEU A 357 20.20 -12.68 -9.91
CA LEU A 357 19.61 -12.43 -11.22
C LEU A 357 18.88 -13.67 -11.81
N ALA A 358 19.22 -14.87 -11.34
CA ALA A 358 18.55 -16.09 -11.76
C ALA A 358 17.07 -16.19 -11.33
N SER A 359 16.67 -15.41 -10.31
CA SER A 359 15.29 -15.39 -9.83
C SER A 359 14.36 -14.49 -10.65
N ILE A 360 14.90 -13.69 -11.58
CA ILE A 360 14.11 -12.78 -12.41
C ILE A 360 13.31 -13.59 -13.45
N ASP A 361 11.99 -13.45 -13.41
CA ASP A 361 11.09 -14.14 -14.34
C ASP A 361 11.09 -13.46 -15.73
N VAL A 362 11.89 -14.03 -16.63
CA VAL A 362 11.94 -13.62 -18.04
C VAL A 362 10.74 -14.13 -18.83
N ALA A 363 10.15 -15.28 -18.46
CA ALA A 363 9.05 -15.87 -19.21
C ALA A 363 7.77 -15.04 -19.08
N GLY A 364 7.43 -14.61 -17.85
CA GLY A 364 6.30 -13.73 -17.59
C GLY A 364 6.41 -12.38 -18.33
N ALA A 365 7.64 -11.89 -18.54
CA ALA A 365 7.90 -10.62 -19.20
C ALA A 365 7.53 -10.59 -20.71
N PHE A 366 7.22 -11.72 -21.32
CA PHE A 366 6.76 -11.81 -22.72
C PHE A 366 5.24 -12.00 -22.86
N ILE A 367 4.48 -12.05 -21.77
CA ILE A 367 3.02 -12.21 -21.81
C ILE A 367 2.38 -10.98 -22.47
N GLY A 368 1.75 -11.18 -23.64
CA GLY A 368 1.08 -10.12 -24.41
C GLY A 368 1.98 -9.34 -25.37
N ILE A 369 3.27 -9.69 -25.47
CA ILE A 369 4.19 -9.11 -26.46
C ILE A 369 4.11 -9.88 -27.78
N SER A 370 3.74 -9.22 -28.88
CA SER A 370 3.63 -9.84 -30.21
C SER A 370 4.94 -9.81 -31.01
N SER A 371 5.76 -8.77 -30.83
CA SER A 371 7.07 -8.62 -31.47
C SER A 371 8.15 -8.37 -30.43
N TYR A 372 9.33 -8.96 -30.63
CA TYR A 372 10.44 -8.81 -29.69
C TYR A 372 10.78 -7.33 -29.48
N SER A 373 10.69 -6.88 -28.23
CA SER A 373 11.05 -5.54 -27.80
C SER A 373 11.72 -5.61 -26.43
N THR A 374 12.98 -5.17 -26.37
CA THR A 374 13.78 -5.17 -25.15
C THR A 374 13.22 -4.23 -24.08
N VAL A 375 12.66 -3.09 -24.51
CA VAL A 375 12.12 -2.08 -23.59
C VAL A 375 10.83 -2.57 -22.95
N LEU A 376 9.91 -3.13 -23.75
CA LEU A 376 8.61 -3.57 -23.25
C LEU A 376 8.75 -4.78 -22.32
N SER A 377 9.57 -5.77 -22.70
CA SER A 377 9.86 -6.91 -21.82
C SER A 377 10.61 -6.47 -20.57
N GLY A 378 11.55 -5.52 -20.67
CA GLY A 378 12.23 -4.95 -19.50
C GLY A 378 11.28 -4.29 -18.50
N VAL A 379 10.28 -3.54 -19.00
CA VAL A 379 9.25 -2.93 -18.14
C VAL A 379 8.36 -3.99 -17.47
N LEU A 380 7.91 -5.02 -18.21
CA LEU A 380 7.11 -6.10 -17.62
C LEU A 380 7.91 -6.91 -16.60
N MET A 381 9.17 -7.21 -16.88
CA MET A 381 10.09 -7.88 -15.96
C MET A 381 10.27 -7.09 -14.65
N PHE A 382 10.39 -5.76 -14.76
CA PHE A 382 10.42 -4.86 -13.61
C PHE A 382 9.10 -4.89 -12.81
N ILE A 383 7.96 -4.85 -13.50
CA ILE A 383 6.62 -4.94 -12.90
C ILE A 383 6.41 -6.27 -12.16
N ILE A 384 6.92 -7.38 -12.69
CA ILE A 384 6.87 -8.71 -12.05
C ILE A 384 7.77 -8.73 -10.82
N THR A 385 9.03 -8.35 -10.96
CA THR A 385 10.05 -8.41 -9.90
C THR A 385 9.67 -7.51 -8.71
N TYR A 386 9.22 -6.28 -8.98
CA TYR A 386 8.80 -5.32 -7.96
C TYR A 386 7.28 -5.29 -7.76
N GLY A 387 6.59 -6.38 -8.11
CA GLY A 387 5.13 -6.50 -8.02
C GLY A 387 4.59 -6.21 -6.63
N SER A 388 5.21 -6.77 -5.58
CA SER A 388 4.79 -6.55 -4.19
C SER A 388 5.13 -5.14 -3.66
N PRO A 389 6.38 -4.63 -3.77
CA PRO A 389 6.70 -3.26 -3.37
C PRO A 389 5.82 -2.20 -4.04
N LEU A 390 5.53 -2.33 -5.35
CA LEU A 390 4.64 -1.41 -6.06
C LEU A 390 3.20 -1.52 -5.56
N LEU A 391 2.68 -2.74 -5.34
CA LEU A 391 1.33 -2.95 -4.80
C LEU A 391 1.13 -2.20 -3.47
N LEU A 392 2.17 -2.07 -2.65
CA LEU A 392 2.09 -1.32 -1.41
C LEU A 392 2.06 0.17 -1.58
N TYR A 393 2.82 0.74 -2.52
CA TYR A 393 2.68 2.16 -2.83
C TYR A 393 1.26 2.47 -3.33
N LEU A 394 0.65 1.56 -4.10
CA LEU A 394 -0.76 1.68 -4.49
C LEU A 394 -1.69 1.56 -3.28
N GLY A 395 -1.42 0.62 -2.36
CA GLY A 395 -2.15 0.47 -1.09
C GLY A 395 -1.99 1.64 -0.14
N MET A 396 -0.87 2.35 -0.19
CA MET A 396 -0.63 3.58 0.58
C MET A 396 -1.59 4.70 0.17
N VAL A 397 -2.02 4.76 -1.08
CA VAL A 397 -3.05 5.70 -1.53
C VAL A 397 -4.37 5.42 -0.80
N VAL A 398 -4.75 4.15 -0.64
CA VAL A 398 -5.92 3.75 0.17
C VAL A 398 -5.70 4.13 1.64
N HIS A 399 -4.53 3.84 2.20
CA HIS A 399 -4.23 4.19 3.59
C HIS A 399 -4.40 5.69 3.87
N MET A 400 -3.94 6.56 2.95
CA MET A 400 -4.08 8.01 3.10
C MET A 400 -5.53 8.48 3.13
N SER A 401 -6.40 7.84 2.35
CA SER A 401 -7.82 8.20 2.29
C SER A 401 -8.60 7.94 3.57
N VAL A 402 -8.12 7.01 4.40
CA VAL A 402 -8.84 6.56 5.59
C VAL A 402 -8.43 7.35 6.84
N LYS A 403 -7.38 8.18 6.76
CA LYS A 403 -6.94 9.02 7.88
C LYS A 403 -7.84 10.25 8.02
N ASP A 404 -8.23 10.57 9.26
CA ASP A 404 -9.11 11.70 9.56
C ASP A 404 -8.47 13.04 9.23
N SER A 405 -9.19 13.80 8.40
CA SER A 405 -8.93 15.22 8.13
C SER A 405 -9.83 16.06 9.05
N ASN A 406 -9.61 16.00 10.36
CA ASN A 406 -10.51 16.62 11.35
C ASN A 406 -10.44 18.16 11.45
N ASP A 407 -9.56 18.84 10.71
CA ASP A 407 -9.41 20.31 10.79
C ASP A 407 -9.41 20.98 9.41
N ILE A 408 -10.53 20.93 8.68
CA ILE A 408 -10.69 21.67 7.43
C ILE A 408 -11.81 22.70 7.59
N SER A 409 -11.47 23.86 8.17
CA SER A 409 -12.41 24.98 8.32
C SER A 409 -12.05 26.19 7.47
N THR A 410 -10.84 26.28 6.88
CA THR A 410 -10.41 27.47 6.12
C THR A 410 -9.71 27.19 4.78
N PRO A 411 -9.80 28.09 3.78
CA PRO A 411 -9.17 27.92 2.46
C PRO A 411 -7.63 28.03 2.49
N GLN A 412 -7.02 28.56 3.56
CA GLN A 412 -5.56 28.62 3.75
C GLN A 412 -4.96 27.25 4.12
N GLN A 413 -5.80 26.22 4.30
CA GLN A 413 -5.48 24.90 4.84
C GLN A 413 -5.30 23.80 3.77
N TRP A 414 -5.58 24.05 2.48
CA TRP A 414 -5.34 23.04 1.41
C TRP A 414 -3.86 22.71 1.23
N SER A 415 -2.97 23.70 1.43
CA SER A 415 -1.52 23.49 1.43
C SER A 415 -1.08 22.60 2.60
N SER A 416 -1.69 22.76 3.78
CA SER A 416 -1.37 21.92 4.95
C SER A 416 -1.94 20.51 4.84
N VAL A 417 -3.12 20.35 4.24
CA VAL A 417 -3.71 19.02 3.91
C VAL A 417 -2.85 18.30 2.87
N LEU A 418 -2.46 18.98 1.79
CA LEU A 418 -1.55 18.43 0.78
C LEU A 418 -0.20 18.04 1.39
N SER A 419 0.35 18.91 2.23
CA SER A 419 1.58 18.64 2.98
C SER A 419 1.42 17.39 3.85
N ARG A 420 0.30 17.22 4.58
CA ARG A 420 0.07 16.02 5.41
C ARG A 420 -0.13 14.75 4.58
N MET A 421 -0.83 14.84 3.45
CA MET A 421 -1.10 13.71 2.55
C MET A 421 0.13 13.24 1.78
N ILE A 422 1.02 14.16 1.40
CA ILE A 422 2.18 13.87 0.55
C ILE A 422 3.46 13.74 1.36
N ALA A 423 3.69 14.59 2.37
CA ALA A 423 5.00 14.68 3.02
C ALA A 423 5.43 13.33 3.60
N LEU A 424 4.79 12.82 4.64
CA LEU A 424 5.27 11.58 5.27
C LEU A 424 5.25 10.35 4.34
N PRO A 425 4.19 10.07 3.56
CA PRO A 425 4.12 8.89 2.69
C PRO A 425 5.12 8.92 1.52
N CYS A 426 5.59 10.09 1.10
CA CYS A 426 6.58 10.23 0.03
C CYS A 426 8.01 10.39 0.58
N LEU A 427 8.18 11.22 1.61
CA LEU A 427 9.47 11.57 2.20
C LEU A 427 10.16 10.37 2.81
N LEU A 428 9.41 9.56 3.56
CA LEU A 428 9.96 8.46 4.32
C LEU A 428 10.48 7.32 3.43
N PRO A 429 9.75 6.83 2.41
CA PRO A 429 10.32 5.87 1.46
C PRO A 429 11.53 6.42 0.71
N LEU A 430 11.50 7.69 0.29
CA LEU A 430 12.66 8.31 -0.36
C LEU A 430 13.88 8.37 0.57
N LEU A 431 13.69 8.70 1.85
CA LEU A 431 14.74 8.75 2.85
C LEU A 431 15.34 7.36 3.09
N VAL A 432 14.50 6.36 3.40
CA VAL A 432 14.94 4.99 3.66
C VAL A 432 15.67 4.41 2.44
N ASN A 433 15.14 4.62 1.24
CA ASN A 433 15.78 4.19 0.00
C ASN A 433 17.10 4.92 -0.26
N SER A 434 17.18 6.23 0.03
CA SER A 434 18.43 6.98 -0.11
C SER A 434 19.51 6.49 0.85
N ILE A 435 19.14 6.18 2.10
CA ILE A 435 20.04 5.57 3.08
C ILE A 435 20.53 4.22 2.57
N ALA A 436 19.62 3.33 2.15
CA ALA A 436 19.96 2.01 1.64
C ALA A 436 20.88 2.07 0.40
N LEU A 437 20.57 2.93 -0.57
CA LEU A 437 21.39 3.10 -1.77
C LEU A 437 22.78 3.63 -1.41
N THR A 438 22.86 4.68 -0.59
CA THR A 438 24.15 5.30 -0.23
C THR A 438 25.01 4.37 0.61
N SER A 439 24.44 3.70 1.61
CA SER A 439 25.18 2.71 2.42
C SER A 439 25.67 1.57 1.55
N TYR A 440 24.82 1.06 0.65
CA TYR A 440 25.20 -0.07 -0.20
C TYR A 440 26.24 0.31 -1.27
N THR A 441 26.20 1.55 -1.80
CA THR A 441 27.29 2.06 -2.66
C THR A 441 28.62 2.08 -1.92
N ILE A 442 28.64 2.50 -0.66
CA ILE A 442 29.87 2.56 0.16
C ILE A 442 30.38 1.13 0.39
N VAL A 443 29.50 0.21 0.80
CA VAL A 443 29.87 -1.20 0.98
C VAL A 443 30.42 -1.82 -0.31
N LEU A 444 29.79 -1.59 -1.46
CA LEU A 444 30.25 -2.13 -2.74
C LEU A 444 31.66 -1.61 -3.08
N LEU A 445 31.94 -0.33 -2.82
CA LEU A 445 33.26 0.25 -3.04
C LEU A 445 34.31 -0.34 -2.08
N LEU A 446 33.96 -0.56 -0.82
CA LEU A 446 34.83 -1.21 0.17
C LEU A 446 35.10 -2.68 -0.19
N MET A 447 34.08 -3.40 -0.65
CA MET A 447 34.13 -4.81 -1.02
C MET A 447 34.57 -5.05 -2.47
N ARG A 448 35.09 -4.03 -3.18
CA ARG A 448 35.48 -4.13 -4.60
C ARG A 448 36.45 -5.28 -4.88
N ASN A 449 37.38 -5.54 -3.95
CA ASN A 449 38.39 -6.59 -4.08
C ASN A 449 37.99 -7.90 -3.38
N HIS A 450 36.76 -7.99 -2.85
CA HIS A 450 36.26 -9.17 -2.17
C HIS A 450 35.90 -10.27 -3.17
N LEU A 451 36.13 -11.53 -2.79
CA LEU A 451 35.91 -12.70 -3.67
C LEU A 451 34.50 -12.76 -4.26
N PHE A 452 33.49 -12.40 -3.46
CA PHE A 452 32.07 -12.45 -3.83
C PHE A 452 31.53 -11.16 -4.48
N VAL A 453 32.39 -10.25 -4.95
CA VAL A 453 31.95 -8.98 -5.55
C VAL A 453 31.02 -9.19 -6.75
N TRP A 454 31.32 -10.16 -7.62
CA TRP A 454 30.55 -10.40 -8.85
C TRP A 454 29.35 -11.33 -8.63
N SER A 455 29.41 -12.24 -7.67
CA SER A 455 28.34 -13.23 -7.44
C SER A 455 27.27 -12.74 -6.47
N VAL A 456 27.62 -11.90 -5.50
CA VAL A 456 26.71 -11.44 -4.43
C VAL A 456 26.52 -9.94 -4.47
N PHE A 457 27.61 -9.18 -4.37
CA PHE A 457 27.49 -7.73 -4.14
C PHE A 457 26.97 -6.96 -5.35
N SER A 458 27.48 -7.25 -6.54
CA SER A 458 27.09 -6.59 -7.80
C SER A 458 25.65 -6.91 -8.22
N PRO A 459 25.18 -8.18 -8.23
CA PRO A 459 23.77 -8.49 -8.47
C PRO A 459 22.84 -7.74 -7.51
N LYS A 460 23.11 -7.78 -6.20
CA LYS A 460 22.35 -7.01 -5.22
C LYS A 460 22.36 -5.51 -5.52
N TYR A 461 23.46 -4.96 -6.01
CA TYR A 461 23.53 -3.52 -6.34
C TYR A 461 22.57 -3.16 -7.47
N LEU A 462 22.41 -4.03 -8.48
CA LEU A 462 21.40 -3.86 -9.53
C LEU A 462 19.98 -3.91 -8.95
N TYR A 463 19.71 -4.81 -8.00
CA TYR A 463 18.44 -4.81 -7.27
C TYR A 463 18.24 -3.51 -6.49
N VAL A 464 19.23 -3.01 -5.75
CA VAL A 464 19.10 -1.74 -5.03
C VAL A 464 18.82 -0.57 -5.99
N CYS A 465 19.50 -0.51 -7.14
CA CYS A 465 19.22 0.48 -8.18
C CYS A 465 17.79 0.36 -8.73
N ALA A 466 17.34 -0.84 -9.08
CA ALA A 466 15.97 -1.05 -9.57
C ALA A 466 14.92 -0.76 -8.48
N ALA A 467 15.17 -1.14 -7.24
CA ALA A 467 14.34 -0.79 -6.09
C ALA A 467 14.24 0.73 -5.92
N THR A 468 15.31 1.49 -6.20
CA THR A 468 15.23 2.96 -6.18
C THR A 468 14.26 3.48 -7.22
N VAL A 469 14.32 2.97 -8.46
CA VAL A 469 13.37 3.31 -9.53
C VAL A 469 11.94 2.96 -9.10
N CYS A 470 11.75 1.80 -8.45
CA CYS A 470 10.46 1.39 -7.89
C CYS A 470 9.95 2.37 -6.83
N THR A 471 10.81 2.82 -5.92
CA THR A 471 10.41 3.79 -4.89
C THR A 471 10.03 5.14 -5.52
N TYR A 472 10.78 5.63 -6.50
CA TYR A 472 10.45 6.86 -7.22
C TYR A 472 9.12 6.73 -7.97
N ALA A 473 8.90 5.61 -8.67
CA ALA A 473 7.63 5.36 -9.39
C ALA A 473 6.43 5.32 -8.43
N GLY A 474 6.54 4.58 -7.33
CA GLY A 474 5.47 4.48 -6.32
C GLY A 474 5.17 5.80 -5.64
N VAL A 475 6.21 6.55 -5.25
CA VAL A 475 6.07 7.89 -4.65
C VAL A 475 5.46 8.89 -5.64
N LEU A 476 5.82 8.80 -6.93
CA LEU A 476 5.23 9.65 -7.96
C LEU A 476 3.73 9.39 -8.11
N VAL A 477 3.28 8.13 -8.06
CA VAL A 477 1.84 7.80 -8.07
C VAL A 477 1.14 8.45 -6.87
N ILE A 478 1.67 8.29 -5.66
CA ILE A 478 1.08 8.88 -4.44
C ILE A 478 1.01 10.41 -4.54
N ALA A 479 2.11 11.05 -4.94
CA ALA A 479 2.19 12.50 -5.07
C ALA A 479 1.22 13.03 -6.14
N MET A 480 1.14 12.38 -7.30
CA MET A 480 0.23 12.77 -8.38
C MET A 480 -1.23 12.61 -7.96
N THR A 481 -1.60 11.51 -7.31
CA THR A 481 -2.97 11.32 -6.78
C THR A 481 -3.32 12.36 -5.73
N GLY A 482 -2.44 12.63 -4.77
CA GLY A 482 -2.67 13.65 -3.74
C GLY A 482 -2.77 15.06 -4.32
N ALA A 483 -1.84 15.46 -5.19
CA ALA A 483 -1.80 16.80 -5.77
C ALA A 483 -2.98 17.05 -6.72
N TYR A 484 -3.30 16.09 -7.59
CA TYR A 484 -4.41 16.22 -8.53
C TYR A 484 -5.75 16.32 -7.82
N THR A 485 -6.01 15.43 -6.86
CA THR A 485 -7.28 15.43 -6.08
C THR A 485 -7.45 16.74 -5.30
N CYS A 486 -6.39 17.22 -4.64
CA CYS A 486 -6.42 18.51 -3.94
C CYS A 486 -6.64 19.68 -4.89
N ALA A 487 -5.96 19.71 -6.04
CA ALA A 487 -6.11 20.78 -7.03
C ALA A 487 -7.53 20.86 -7.59
N VAL A 488 -8.12 19.73 -7.98
CA VAL A 488 -9.49 19.69 -8.51
C VAL A 488 -10.52 20.12 -7.46
N LEU A 489 -10.40 19.64 -6.23
CA LEU A 489 -11.35 20.00 -5.17
C LEU A 489 -11.19 21.48 -4.75
N SER A 490 -9.96 22.00 -4.70
CA SER A 490 -9.70 23.43 -4.48
C SER A 490 -10.32 24.29 -5.59
N PHE A 491 -10.22 23.86 -6.84
CA PHE A 491 -10.83 24.56 -7.97
C PHE A 491 -12.36 24.56 -7.87
N ARG A 492 -12.96 23.39 -7.58
CA ARG A 492 -14.42 23.23 -7.44
C ARG A 492 -14.99 24.05 -6.28
N THR A 493 -14.29 24.11 -5.15
CA THR A 493 -14.71 24.88 -3.98
C THR A 493 -14.63 26.39 -4.21
N ARG A 494 -13.59 26.88 -4.91
CA ARG A 494 -13.49 28.30 -5.31
C ARG A 494 -14.63 28.73 -6.24
N ASN A 495 -14.89 27.97 -7.29
CA ASN A 495 -15.97 28.26 -8.25
C ASN A 495 -17.37 28.30 -7.62
N TYR A 496 -17.60 27.52 -6.57
CA TYR A 496 -18.88 27.54 -5.85
C TYR A 496 -19.03 28.81 -5.01
N ARG A 497 -17.95 29.25 -4.33
CA ARG A 497 -17.96 30.47 -3.52
C ARG A 497 -18.26 31.70 -4.37
N ASP A 498 -17.61 31.81 -5.54
CA ASP A 498 -17.79 32.97 -6.41
C ASP A 498 -19.25 33.06 -6.90
N LYS A 499 -19.87 31.93 -7.29
CA LYS A 499 -21.30 31.87 -7.66
C LYS A 499 -22.27 32.21 -6.52
N SER A 500 -21.91 31.92 -5.27
CA SER A 500 -22.77 32.23 -4.11
C SER A 500 -22.73 33.71 -3.74
N VAL A 501 -21.62 34.42 -4.01
CA VAL A 501 -21.50 35.86 -3.76
C VAL A 501 -22.32 36.64 -4.79
N ASP A 502 -22.23 36.26 -6.06
CA ASP A 502 -23.00 36.90 -7.15
C ASP A 502 -24.53 36.79 -6.98
N GLN A 503 -25.04 35.81 -6.20
CA GLN A 503 -26.46 35.65 -5.89
C GLN A 503 -26.95 36.46 -4.68
N ILE A 504 -26.04 37.01 -3.86
CA ILE A 504 -26.39 37.82 -2.69
C ILE A 504 -26.38 39.30 -3.03
N ASP A 505 -25.57 39.71 -4.01
CA ASP A 505 -25.37 41.10 -4.41
C ASP A 505 -26.28 41.56 -5.59
N GLY A 506 -27.15 40.68 -6.11
CA GLY A 506 -28.11 40.97 -7.18
C GLY A 506 -29.54 40.64 -6.79
#